data_AF-A0A1H0RUQ0-F1
#
_entry.id   AF-A0A1H0RUQ0-F1
#
_cell.length_a   1.000
_cell.length_b   1.000
_cell.length_c   1.000
_cell.angle_alpha   90.00
_cell.angle_beta   90.00
_cell.angle_gamma   90.00
#
_symmetry.space_group_name_H-M   'P 1'
#
loop_
_entity.id
_entity.type
_entity.pdbx_description
1 polymer ?
#
loop_
_entity_poly.entity_id
_entity_poly.type
_entity_poly.pdbx_seq_one_letter_code
_entity_poly.pdbx_strand_id
1 'polypeptide(L)'
;MAIKAADMLIARRADTRARADFATWKMLAKLNGASALPAEAQNFLVDYKQMLGKMTDADASEATIQVMYRSYYAEMGGTGAAPEIPARASEAAPEPGNVTAFRRPAPKPKPAASGQASKPRLPVALIFACLCVVYVGIRFYWR
;
A
#
# COMPACT_ATOMS: atom_id res chain seq x y z
N MET A 1 31.80 14.51 6.58
CA MET A 1 31.83 13.09 6.19
C MET A 1 31.30 13.01 4.77
N ALA A 2 32.15 12.73 3.77
CA ALA A 2 31.71 12.73 2.38
C ALA A 2 30.82 11.50 2.12
N ILE A 3 29.55 11.74 1.80
CA ILE A 3 28.64 10.66 1.42
C ILE A 3 29.09 10.16 0.04
N LYS A 4 29.46 8.89 -0.07
CA LYS A 4 29.92 8.33 -1.35
C LYS A 4 28.73 8.23 -2.30
N ALA A 5 28.94 8.46 -3.59
CA ALA A 5 27.88 8.32 -4.60
C ALA A 5 27.24 6.92 -4.59
N ALA A 6 28.04 5.89 -4.29
CA ALA A 6 27.55 4.52 -4.10
C ALA A 6 26.57 4.41 -2.91
N ASP A 7 26.89 5.04 -1.78
CA ASP A 7 26.01 5.06 -0.60
C ASP A 7 24.68 5.76 -0.90
N MET A 8 24.69 6.81 -1.72
CA MET A 8 23.46 7.49 -2.16
C MET A 8 22.59 6.59 -3.06
N LEU A 9 23.18 5.77 -3.92
CA LEU A 9 22.43 4.83 -4.76
C LEU A 9 21.82 3.70 -3.92
N ILE A 10 22.58 3.18 -2.95
CA ILE A 10 22.12 2.17 -2.00
C ILE A 10 20.96 2.74 -1.15
N ALA A 11 21.13 3.97 -0.65
CA ALA A 11 20.09 4.68 0.09
C ALA A 11 18.79 4.76 -0.74
N ARG A 12 18.87 5.27 -1.97
CA ARG A 12 17.69 5.39 -2.85
C ARG A 12 17.01 4.05 -3.10
N ARG A 13 17.79 2.98 -3.28
CA ARG A 13 17.26 1.63 -3.47
C ARG A 13 16.57 1.11 -2.21
N ALA A 14 17.18 1.33 -1.05
CA ALA A 14 16.63 0.94 0.24
C ALA A 14 15.31 1.66 0.54
N ASP A 15 15.21 2.97 0.33
CA ASP A 15 13.95 3.73 0.54
C ASP A 15 12.85 3.30 -0.44
N THR A 16 13.19 3.13 -1.72
CA THR A 16 12.23 2.64 -2.73
C THR A 16 11.69 1.27 -2.33
N ARG A 17 12.57 0.36 -1.89
CA ARG A 17 12.19 -0.96 -1.42
C ARG A 17 11.34 -0.90 -0.16
N ALA A 18 11.74 -0.09 0.83
CA ALA A 18 11.02 0.07 2.09
C ALA A 18 9.57 0.55 1.86
N ARG A 19 9.39 1.56 1.00
CA ARG A 19 8.07 2.09 0.65
C ARG A 19 7.21 1.07 -0.09
N ALA A 20 7.78 0.37 -1.06
CA ALA A 20 7.08 -0.65 -1.83
C ALA A 20 6.63 -1.81 -0.93
N ASP A 21 7.55 -2.38 -0.17
CA ASP A 21 7.29 -3.50 0.73
C ASP A 21 6.25 -3.12 1.78
N PHE A 22 6.37 -1.94 2.41
CA PHE A 22 5.40 -1.47 3.39
C PHE A 22 3.98 -1.33 2.81
N ALA A 23 3.85 -0.75 1.62
CA ALA A 23 2.56 -0.63 0.94
C ALA A 23 1.96 -2.00 0.61
N THR A 24 2.78 -2.92 0.09
CA THR A 24 2.37 -4.29 -0.21
C THR A 24 1.95 -5.03 1.06
N TRP A 25 2.69 -4.91 2.15
CA TRP A 25 2.37 -5.57 3.41
C TRP A 25 1.12 -4.99 4.07
N LYS A 26 0.90 -3.67 4.04
CA LYS A 26 -0.37 -3.05 4.46
C LYS A 26 -1.54 -3.60 3.65
N MET A 27 -1.38 -3.78 2.34
CA MET A 27 -2.42 -4.36 1.49
C MET A 27 -2.67 -5.83 1.83
N LEU A 28 -1.63 -6.66 1.90
CA LEU A 28 -1.75 -8.08 2.21
C LEU A 28 -2.34 -8.34 3.60
N ALA A 29 -1.96 -7.54 4.59
CA ALA A 29 -2.51 -7.63 5.94
C ALA A 29 -4.01 -7.33 5.97
N LYS A 30 -4.50 -6.45 5.11
CA LYS A 30 -5.95 -6.16 4.97
C LYS A 30 -6.71 -7.29 4.27
N LEU A 31 -6.07 -8.02 3.37
CA LEU A 31 -6.71 -9.08 2.59
C LEU A 31 -6.73 -10.43 3.32
N ASN A 32 -5.57 -10.87 3.82
CA ASN A 32 -5.38 -12.23 4.35
C ASN A 32 -5.10 -12.25 5.87
N GLY A 33 -5.10 -11.08 6.52
CA GLY A 33 -4.67 -10.93 7.91
C GLY A 33 -3.14 -10.84 8.04
N ALA A 34 -2.68 -10.24 9.14
CA ALA A 34 -1.25 -10.01 9.37
C ALA A 34 -0.44 -11.31 9.52
N SER A 35 -1.05 -12.40 9.96
CA SER A 35 -0.40 -13.70 10.18
C SER A 35 0.08 -14.39 8.90
N ALA A 36 -0.43 -13.97 7.74
CA ALA A 36 -0.02 -14.52 6.43
C ALA A 36 1.28 -13.90 5.89
N LEU A 37 1.83 -12.89 6.58
CA LEU A 37 3.05 -12.20 6.18
C LEU A 37 4.30 -12.84 6.82
N PRO A 38 5.50 -12.62 6.25
CA PRO A 38 6.76 -12.99 6.90
C PRO A 38 6.91 -12.36 8.29
N ALA A 39 7.64 -13.03 9.19
CA ALA A 39 7.81 -12.58 10.57
C ALA A 39 8.34 -11.14 10.70
N GLU A 40 9.28 -10.74 9.84
CA GLU A 40 9.80 -9.36 9.78
C GLU A 40 8.70 -8.34 9.49
N ALA A 41 7.88 -8.62 8.46
CA ALA A 41 6.74 -7.77 8.10
C ALA A 41 5.69 -7.69 9.21
N GLN A 42 5.47 -8.79 9.94
CA GLN A 42 4.58 -8.79 11.09
C GLN A 42 5.08 -7.84 12.18
N ASN A 43 6.38 -7.89 12.51
CA ASN A 43 6.98 -7.02 13.52
C ASN A 43 6.83 -5.54 13.14
N PHE A 44 7.14 -5.17 11.89
CA PHE A 44 6.95 -3.80 11.42
C PHE A 44 5.49 -3.34 11.47
N LEU A 45 4.53 -4.21 11.16
CA LEU A 45 3.11 -3.88 11.23
C LEU A 45 2.60 -3.78 12.68
N VAL A 46 3.21 -4.51 13.62
CA VAL A 46 2.93 -4.36 15.05
C VAL A 46 3.43 -2.99 15.53
N ASP A 47 4.66 -2.62 15.20
CA ASP A 47 5.23 -1.33 15.57
C ASP A 47 4.44 -0.16 14.96
N TYR A 48 4.06 -0.29 13.69
CA TYR A 48 3.17 0.66 13.01
C TYR A 48 1.83 0.82 13.72
N LYS A 49 1.20 -0.27 14.18
CA LYS A 49 -0.04 -0.17 14.98
C LYS A 49 0.16 0.52 16.32
N GLN A 50 1.30 0.32 16.97
CA GLN A 50 1.63 1.05 18.20
C GLN A 50 1.80 2.55 17.92
N MET A 51 2.40 2.91 16.78
CA MET A 51 2.54 4.30 16.34
C MET A 51 1.18 4.93 16.02
N LEU A 52 0.26 4.21 15.37
CA LEU A 52 -1.12 4.68 15.12
C LEU A 52 -1.89 5.05 16.40
N GLY A 53 -1.54 4.47 17.55
CA GLY A 53 -2.13 4.84 18.83
C GLY A 53 -1.70 6.23 19.33
N LYS A 54 -0.65 6.82 18.74
CA LYS A 54 0.00 8.05 19.21
C LYS A 54 0.03 9.16 18.16
N MET A 55 -0.01 8.83 16.87
CA MET A 55 0.12 9.78 15.75
C MET A 55 -0.80 9.42 14.58
N THR A 56 -0.83 10.26 13.54
CA THR A 56 -1.70 10.04 12.37
C THR A 56 -1.23 8.86 11.51
N ASP A 57 -2.11 8.34 10.65
CA ASP A 57 -1.75 7.26 9.72
C ASP A 57 -0.57 7.62 8.81
N ALA A 58 -0.54 8.87 8.34
CA ALA A 58 0.52 9.37 7.49
C ALA A 58 1.85 9.40 8.24
N ASP A 59 1.87 9.96 9.45
CA ASP A 59 3.10 10.08 10.24
C ASP A 59 3.62 8.69 10.67
N ALA A 60 2.72 7.80 11.10
CA ALA A 60 3.05 6.44 11.48
C ALA A 60 3.60 5.65 10.29
N SER A 61 3.05 5.88 9.09
CA SER A 61 3.54 5.23 7.87
C SER A 61 4.95 5.69 7.52
N GLU A 62 5.23 6.98 7.52
CA GLU A 62 6.56 7.52 7.21
C GLU A 62 7.58 7.11 8.28
N ALA A 63 7.21 7.14 9.56
CA ALA A 63 8.07 6.66 10.64
C ALA A 63 8.43 5.17 10.46
N THR A 64 7.46 4.32 10.11
CA THR A 64 7.71 2.89 9.88
C THR A 64 8.59 2.68 8.64
N ILE A 65 8.32 3.39 7.55
CA ILE A 65 9.13 3.37 6.33
C ILE A 65 10.57 3.77 6.64
N GLN A 66 10.81 4.76 7.49
CA GLN A 66 12.15 5.17 7.91
C GLN A 66 12.89 4.09 8.70
N VAL A 67 12.18 3.33 9.55
CA VAL A 67 12.79 2.19 10.25
C VAL A 67 13.18 1.09 9.26
N MET A 68 12.28 0.73 8.34
CA MET A 68 12.55 -0.25 7.28
C MET A 68 13.67 0.20 6.33
N TYR A 69 13.72 1.49 6.01
CA TYR A 69 14.78 2.07 5.20
C TYR A 69 16.15 1.83 5.83
N ARG A 70 16.29 2.06 7.14
CA ARG A 70 17.55 1.88 7.86
C ARG A 70 17.99 0.42 7.87
N SER A 71 17.07 -0.53 8.07
CA SER A 71 17.41 -1.96 8.01
C SER A 71 17.85 -2.36 6.61
N TYR A 72 17.13 -1.93 5.57
CA TYR A 72 17.47 -2.23 4.18
C TYR A 72 18.76 -1.56 3.71
N TYR A 73 19.05 -0.35 4.19
CA TYR A 73 20.32 0.32 3.89
C TYR A 73 21.51 -0.48 4.43
N ALA A 74 21.41 -0.97 5.67
CA ALA A 74 22.44 -1.81 6.27
C ALA A 74 22.58 -3.16 5.54
N GLU A 75 21.47 -3.82 5.22
CA GLU A 75 21.47 -5.09 4.46
C GLU A 75 22.08 -4.95 3.06
N MET A 76 21.87 -3.82 2.40
CA MET A 76 22.41 -3.55 1.06
C MET A 76 23.89 -3.10 1.07
N GLY A 77 24.56 -3.18 2.23
CA GLY A 77 25.98 -2.84 2.37
C GLY A 77 26.26 -1.35 2.52
N GLY A 78 25.26 -0.55 2.89
CA GLY A 78 25.44 0.85 3.24
C GLY A 78 26.32 1.01 4.48
N THR A 79 27.35 1.84 4.40
CA THR A 79 28.31 2.02 5.51
C THR A 79 28.01 3.29 6.31
N GLY A 80 27.88 3.15 7.63
CA GLY A 80 27.66 4.27 8.56
C GLY A 80 26.18 4.66 8.72
N ALA A 81 25.93 5.90 9.11
CA ALA A 81 24.57 6.42 9.25
C ALA A 81 23.89 6.52 7.88
N ALA A 82 22.71 5.91 7.75
CA ALA A 82 21.91 5.97 6.52
C ALA A 82 21.66 7.44 6.13
N PRO A 83 22.05 7.88 4.91
CA PRO A 83 21.82 9.24 4.46
C PRO A 83 20.34 9.61 4.53
N GLU A 84 20.01 10.84 4.90
CA GLU A 84 18.63 11.31 4.80
C GLU A 84 18.26 11.49 3.33
N ILE A 85 17.28 10.72 2.88
CA ILE A 85 16.72 10.89 1.55
C ILE A 85 15.56 11.86 1.70
N PRO A 86 15.57 13.00 1.00
CA PRO A 86 14.43 13.89 1.03
C PRO A 86 13.20 13.11 0.62
N ALA A 87 12.18 13.09 1.49
CA ALA A 87 10.90 12.47 1.21
C ALA A 87 10.47 12.98 -0.16
N ARG A 88 10.33 12.05 -1.10
CA ARG A 88 10.13 12.38 -2.51
C ARG A 88 8.88 13.24 -2.62
N ALA A 89 9.08 14.55 -2.75
CA ALA A 89 8.13 15.38 -3.47
C ALA A 89 7.83 14.59 -4.74
N SER A 90 6.55 14.29 -4.95
CA SER A 90 6.00 13.49 -6.02
C SER A 90 6.35 14.11 -7.38
N GLU A 91 7.61 13.95 -7.76
CA GLU A 91 8.18 14.34 -9.01
C GLU A 91 9.16 13.20 -9.29
N ALA A 92 8.78 12.36 -10.23
CA ALA A 92 9.79 11.69 -11.01
C ALA A 92 10.66 12.80 -11.59
N ALA A 93 11.79 13.14 -10.95
CA ALA A 93 12.81 13.93 -11.61
C ALA A 93 13.08 13.23 -12.95
N PRO A 94 12.72 13.86 -14.08
CA PRO A 94 12.95 13.23 -15.36
C PRO A 94 14.47 13.20 -15.52
N GLU A 95 15.06 12.00 -15.47
CA GLU A 95 16.38 11.76 -16.04
C GLU A 95 16.35 12.36 -17.46
N PRO A 96 17.12 13.44 -17.73
CA PRO A 96 17.08 14.06 -19.04
C PRO A 96 17.87 13.15 -19.98
N GLY A 97 17.15 12.31 -20.71
CA GLY A 97 17.67 11.82 -21.99
C GLY A 97 17.87 10.32 -22.12
N ASN A 98 16.91 9.48 -21.72
CA ASN A 98 16.82 8.14 -22.33
C ASN A 98 15.45 7.44 -22.33
N VAL A 99 14.35 8.18 -22.12
CA VAL A 99 12.99 7.63 -22.30
C VAL A 99 12.35 8.31 -23.50
N THR A 100 12.41 7.66 -24.67
CA THR A 100 11.58 8.06 -25.80
C THR A 100 10.12 7.93 -25.38
N ALA A 101 9.39 9.04 -25.32
CA ALA A 101 7.96 9.04 -25.04
C ALA A 101 7.27 8.04 -25.99
N PHE A 102 6.61 7.02 -25.42
CA PHE A 102 5.83 6.05 -26.19
C PHE A 102 4.74 6.82 -26.94
N ARG A 103 4.92 7.05 -28.24
CA ARG A 103 3.98 7.77 -29.09
C ARG A 103 2.72 6.92 -29.24
N ARG A 104 1.70 7.20 -28.43
CA ARG A 104 0.39 6.54 -28.51
C ARG A 104 -0.23 6.87 -29.88
N PRO A 105 -0.65 5.88 -30.69
CA PRO A 105 -1.40 6.15 -31.91
C PRO A 105 -2.68 6.92 -31.58
N ALA A 106 -3.13 7.78 -32.50
CA ALA A 106 -4.31 8.63 -32.29
C ALA A 106 -5.54 7.81 -31.87
N PRO A 107 -6.35 8.30 -30.91
CA PRO A 107 -7.52 7.58 -30.44
C PRO A 107 -8.55 7.42 -31.58
N LYS A 108 -8.95 6.18 -31.85
CA LYS A 108 -10.09 5.89 -32.74
C LYS A 108 -11.37 6.53 -32.18
N PRO A 109 -12.25 7.09 -33.03
CA PRO A 109 -13.49 7.70 -32.59
C PRO A 109 -14.39 6.67 -31.89
N LYS A 110 -14.98 7.09 -30.75
CA LYS A 110 -15.91 6.29 -29.93
C LYS A 110 -17.16 5.93 -30.75
N PRO A 111 -17.56 4.65 -30.82
CA PRO A 111 -18.94 4.32 -31.16
C PRO A 111 -19.89 4.81 -30.06
N ALA A 112 -21.07 5.24 -30.50
CA ALA A 112 -22.09 5.92 -29.70
C ALA A 112 -22.56 5.11 -28.48
N ALA A 113 -22.97 5.85 -27.45
CA ALA A 113 -23.48 5.35 -26.19
C ALA A 113 -24.61 4.33 -26.40
N SER A 114 -24.44 3.14 -25.83
CA SER A 114 -25.48 2.13 -25.71
C SER A 114 -25.54 1.64 -24.27
N GLY A 115 -26.71 1.85 -23.64
CA GLY A 115 -27.18 1.11 -22.48
C GLY A 115 -26.78 1.65 -21.11
N GLN A 116 -27.73 2.33 -20.46
CA GLN A 116 -27.78 2.37 -18.99
C GLN A 116 -27.93 0.93 -18.48
N ALA A 117 -26.83 0.28 -18.11
CA ALA A 117 -26.88 -0.94 -17.32
C ALA A 117 -27.08 -0.54 -15.85
N SER A 118 -28.35 -0.33 -15.47
CA SER A 118 -28.74 -0.22 -14.07
C SER A 118 -28.36 -1.51 -13.35
N LYS A 119 -27.28 -1.44 -12.57
CA LYS A 119 -26.80 -2.54 -11.74
C LYS A 119 -27.95 -2.99 -10.83
N PRO A 120 -28.40 -4.26 -10.87
CA PRO A 120 -29.54 -4.68 -10.06
C PRO A 120 -29.17 -4.56 -8.57
N ARG A 121 -29.80 -3.63 -7.86
CA ARG A 121 -29.67 -3.42 -6.40
C ARG A 121 -30.33 -4.53 -5.56
N LEU A 122 -30.59 -5.68 -6.17
CA LEU A 122 -31.32 -6.80 -5.59
C LEU A 122 -30.58 -7.64 -4.53
N PRO A 123 -29.23 -7.73 -4.45
CA PRO A 123 -28.64 -8.72 -3.55
C PRO A 123 -28.82 -8.35 -2.05
N VAL A 124 -28.77 -7.06 -1.70
CA VAL A 124 -28.84 -6.64 -0.29
C VAL A 124 -30.24 -6.85 0.31
N ALA A 125 -31.29 -6.51 -0.45
CA ALA A 125 -32.66 -6.65 0.03
C ALA A 125 -33.05 -8.12 0.25
N LEU A 126 -32.60 -9.02 -0.63
CA LEU A 126 -32.84 -10.46 -0.50
C LEU A 126 -32.14 -11.06 0.71
N ILE A 127 -30.89 -10.67 0.97
CA ILE A 127 -30.14 -11.13 2.15
C ILE A 127 -30.83 -10.67 3.43
N PHE A 128 -31.28 -9.41 3.48
CA PHE A 128 -31.96 -8.87 4.66
C PHE A 128 -33.29 -9.57 4.93
N ALA A 129 -34.10 -9.80 3.88
CA ALA A 129 -35.36 -10.53 4.01
C ALA A 129 -35.14 -11.97 4.51
N CYS A 130 -34.12 -12.66 4.00
CA CYS A 130 -33.77 -14.02 4.43
C CYS A 130 -33.39 -14.05 5.93
N LEU A 131 -32.56 -13.10 6.39
CA LEU A 131 -32.18 -12.99 7.80
C LEU A 131 -33.38 -12.76 8.73
N CYS A 132 -34.33 -11.90 8.33
CA CYS A 132 -35.55 -11.66 9.09
C CYS A 132 -36.40 -12.94 9.24
N VAL A 133 -36.55 -13.72 8.17
CA VAL A 133 -37.30 -14.98 8.20
C VAL A 133 -36.64 -16.00 9.14
N VAL A 134 -35.32 -16.15 9.05
CA VAL A 134 -34.56 -17.05 9.93
C VAL A 134 -34.71 -16.63 11.40
N TYR A 135 -34.57 -15.33 11.69
CA TYR A 135 -34.71 -14.81 13.04
C TYR A 135 -36.11 -15.06 13.62
N VAL A 136 -37.16 -14.78 12.86
CA VAL A 136 -38.55 -15.03 13.29
C VAL A 136 -38.81 -16.52 13.46
N GLY A 137 -38.30 -17.37 12.55
CA GLY A 137 -38.44 -18.83 12.65
C GLY A 137 -37.79 -19.40 13.91
N ILE A 138 -36.55 -19.00 14.20
CA ILE A 138 -35.86 -19.39 15.44
C ILE A 138 -36.62 -18.87 16.66
N ARG A 139 -37.01 -17.58 16.64
CA ARG A 139 -37.75 -16.94 17.73
C ARG A 139 -39.08 -17.63 18.02
N PHE A 140 -39.76 -18.13 17.00
CA PHE A 140 -41.05 -18.81 17.12
C PHE A 140 -40.89 -20.27 17.56
N TYR A 141 -39.83 -20.96 17.10
CA TYR A 141 -39.54 -22.34 17.51
C TYR A 141 -39.00 -22.44 18.94
N TRP A 142 -38.34 -21.39 19.42
CA TRP A 142 -37.79 -21.30 20.79
C TRP A 142 -38.72 -20.58 21.78
N ARG A 143 -39.96 -20.29 21.38
CA ARG A 143 -41.00 -19.76 22.26
C ARG A 143 -42.07 -20.80 22.49
#